data_AF-A0A960W3B2-F1
#
_entry.id   AF-A0A960W3B2-F1
#
_cell.length_a   1.000
_cell.length_b   1.000
_cell.length_c   1.000
_cell.angle_alpha   90.00
_cell.angle_beta   90.00
_cell.angle_gamma   90.00
#
_symmetry.space_group_name_H-M   'P 1'
#
loop_
_entity.id
_entity.type
_entity.pdbx_description
1 polymer ?
#
loop_
_entity_poly.entity_id
_entity_poly.type
_entity_poly.pdbx_seq_one_letter_code
_entity_poly.pdbx_strand_id
1 'polypeptide(L)'
;MVDFENIYKEDKGKLGNSVNVYYEYKRNLGSDPQAIDLTAEILKYIIHTVQTEKSAQVDEVVVTVPLEEADLKQKATKEAVKKSGTQLNRIIREPVAAAAYYAYIRNDKKQENILICDLGGGTQDYLLCKIDSKNNIEFLDSSYSDKSGGGYIDDEIAKKLANQAGKDFESLYEYDKTYLKIRSEILKIKANDEVRLKNDDLKNASELKKNFLSRLKDTLKETKDTVKQKLSKYVGGFFKGIKEEFVFFFNKDVSFFPQEIPDITNRFGEVVENKIKDLLNKNINIKIDRVVLVGGSSNNILLYSHISENINSDFYEFANEDDKTMAISYGASLIAYNKIHIKEKISLNFGLWVVAKKGVEKVFPLLSKNNFVGEKVVSSKALKAKNNGANRISVVSWNENVEEPKEIGTVEFSISSEVKKVYFSLTVLNENKLMIECLDQKKQLIGNYELVYSE
;
A
#
# COMPACT_ATOMS: atom_id res chain seq x y z
N MET A 1 -3.76 -13.36 4.18
CA MET A 1 -3.04 -12.18 3.66
C MET A 1 -2.12 -11.68 4.76
N VAL A 2 -0.89 -11.26 4.42
CA VAL A 2 0.04 -10.73 5.42
C VAL A 2 0.12 -9.23 5.27
N ASP A 3 -0.49 -8.53 6.22
CA ASP A 3 -0.29 -7.11 6.44
C ASP A 3 0.36 -6.97 7.81
N PHE A 4 1.64 -6.67 7.78
CA PHE A 4 2.46 -6.70 8.97
C PHE A 4 2.12 -5.59 9.98
N GLU A 5 1.40 -4.52 9.58
CA GLU A 5 0.92 -3.50 10.51
C GLU A 5 -0.32 -3.97 11.30
N ASN A 6 -1.14 -4.86 10.71
CA ASN A 6 -2.46 -5.23 11.24
C ASN A 6 -2.54 -6.55 12.01
N ILE A 7 -1.56 -7.44 11.86
CA ILE A 7 -1.49 -8.73 12.59
C ILE A 7 -1.40 -8.53 14.11
N TYR A 8 -1.12 -7.31 14.56
CA TYR A 8 -1.10 -6.90 15.96
C TYR A 8 -2.48 -6.84 16.64
N LYS A 9 -3.59 -6.64 15.89
CA LYS A 9 -4.91 -6.45 16.53
C LYS A 9 -5.61 -7.74 16.95
N GLU A 10 -5.35 -8.88 16.29
CA GLU A 10 -5.94 -10.17 16.66
C GLU A 10 -5.12 -10.96 17.70
N ASP A 11 -3.80 -10.76 17.79
CA ASP A 11 -2.90 -11.53 18.67
C ASP A 11 -2.40 -10.68 19.87
N LYS A 12 -3.32 -10.00 20.56
CA LYS A 12 -3.12 -8.98 21.62
C LYS A 12 -2.35 -9.40 22.89
N GLY A 13 -1.67 -10.55 22.90
CA GLY A 13 -0.87 -11.01 24.06
C GLY A 13 0.47 -11.66 23.74
N LYS A 14 0.78 -11.99 22.46
CA LYS A 14 1.89 -12.91 22.16
C LYS A 14 3.13 -12.29 21.49
N LEU A 15 3.07 -11.10 20.91
CA LEU A 15 4.16 -10.53 20.08
C LEU A 15 4.83 -9.27 20.66
N GLY A 16 4.77 -9.08 21.97
CA GLY A 16 5.13 -7.83 22.69
C GLY A 16 6.54 -7.23 22.53
N ASN A 17 7.45 -7.75 21.69
CA ASN A 17 8.73 -7.09 21.37
C ASN A 17 9.09 -7.01 19.88
N SER A 18 8.33 -7.65 19.00
CA SER A 18 8.66 -7.74 17.58
C SER A 18 8.24 -6.51 16.78
N VAL A 19 7.48 -5.59 17.38
CA VAL A 19 6.81 -4.46 16.69
C VAL A 19 7.78 -3.32 16.35
N ASN A 20 8.60 -2.86 17.30
CA ASN A 20 9.60 -1.80 17.03
C ASN A 20 10.75 -2.29 16.17
N VAL A 21 11.14 -3.56 16.37
CA VAL A 21 12.09 -4.27 15.51
C VAL A 21 11.54 -4.32 14.08
N TYR A 22 10.27 -4.71 13.90
CA TYR A 22 9.64 -4.73 12.58
C TYR A 22 9.54 -3.35 11.91
N TYR A 23 9.22 -2.27 12.63
CA TYR A 23 9.18 -0.92 12.03
C TYR A 23 10.55 -0.43 11.57
N GLU A 24 11.61 -0.69 12.34
CA GLU A 24 12.99 -0.38 11.94
C GLU A 24 13.42 -1.24 10.74
N TYR A 25 13.04 -2.51 10.70
CA TYR A 25 13.36 -3.37 9.57
C TYR A 25 12.45 -3.14 8.34
N LYS A 26 11.20 -2.68 8.47
CA LYS A 26 10.35 -2.22 7.35
C LYS A 26 10.95 -0.95 6.72
N ARG A 27 11.49 -0.03 7.55
CA ARG A 27 12.27 1.15 7.08
C ARG A 27 13.55 0.73 6.34
N ASN A 28 14.18 -0.36 6.76
CA ASN A 28 15.45 -0.85 6.18
C ASN A 28 15.29 -2.00 5.17
N LEU A 29 14.06 -2.36 4.80
CA LEU A 29 13.80 -3.48 3.88
C LEU A 29 14.28 -3.10 2.49
N GLY A 30 15.26 -3.85 1.95
CA GLY A 30 15.91 -3.55 0.68
C GLY A 30 17.29 -2.92 0.80
N SER A 31 17.68 -2.42 1.99
CA SER A 31 19.02 -1.91 2.28
C SER A 31 19.80 -2.79 3.27
N ASP A 32 19.11 -3.57 4.12
CA ASP A 32 19.72 -4.50 5.07
C ASP A 32 19.34 -5.97 4.77
N PRO A 33 20.30 -6.86 4.47
CA PRO A 33 20.05 -8.30 4.30
C PRO A 33 19.38 -8.97 5.52
N GLN A 34 19.64 -8.49 6.75
CA GLN A 34 19.01 -9.04 7.96
C GLN A 34 17.51 -8.72 8.01
N ALA A 35 17.08 -7.63 7.37
CA ALA A 35 15.66 -7.30 7.22
C ALA A 35 14.91 -8.38 6.45
N ILE A 36 15.51 -8.91 5.38
CA ILE A 36 14.90 -9.94 4.53
C ILE A 36 14.69 -11.23 5.31
N ASP A 37 15.70 -11.66 6.08
CA ASP A 37 15.62 -12.88 6.89
C ASP A 37 14.57 -12.75 7.98
N LEU A 38 14.51 -11.59 8.65
CA LEU A 38 13.47 -11.32 9.65
C LEU A 38 12.07 -11.30 9.02
N THR A 39 11.88 -10.61 7.89
CA THR A 39 10.60 -10.61 7.17
C THR A 39 10.18 -12.03 6.77
N ALA A 40 11.12 -12.88 6.35
CA ALA A 40 10.85 -14.28 6.04
C ALA A 40 10.39 -15.08 7.27
N GLU A 41 11.03 -14.90 8.43
CA GLU A 41 10.63 -15.55 9.69
C GLU A 41 9.24 -15.07 10.15
N ILE A 42 8.93 -13.79 9.99
CA ILE A 42 7.59 -13.27 10.30
C ILE A 42 6.55 -13.89 9.36
N LEU A 43 6.84 -13.97 8.06
CA LEU A 43 5.96 -14.65 7.09
C LEU A 43 5.71 -16.11 7.48
N LYS A 44 6.75 -16.86 7.85
CA LYS A 44 6.62 -18.25 8.32
C LYS A 44 5.70 -18.34 9.54
N TYR A 45 5.90 -17.46 10.53
CA TYR A 45 5.04 -17.42 11.72
C TYR A 45 3.58 -17.22 11.34
N ILE A 46 3.28 -16.24 10.49
CA ILE A 46 1.89 -15.91 10.13
C ILE A 46 1.24 -17.05 9.34
N ILE A 47 1.97 -17.62 8.38
CA ILE A 47 1.48 -18.76 7.61
C ILE A 47 1.20 -19.93 8.55
N HIS A 48 2.12 -20.26 9.45
CA HIS A 48 1.95 -21.33 10.41
C HIS A 48 0.74 -21.10 11.34
N THR A 49 0.54 -19.88 11.82
CA THR A 49 -0.61 -19.50 12.64
C THR A 49 -1.92 -19.70 11.86
N VAL A 50 -2.01 -19.18 10.64
CA VAL A 50 -3.21 -19.35 9.79
C VAL A 50 -3.49 -20.82 9.51
N GLN A 51 -2.46 -21.59 9.15
CA GLN A 51 -2.60 -23.02 8.87
C GLN A 51 -3.08 -23.80 10.09
N THR A 52 -2.57 -23.47 11.28
CA THR A 52 -2.95 -24.11 12.54
C THR A 52 -4.37 -23.74 12.96
N GLU A 53 -4.72 -22.47 12.92
CA GLU A 53 -6.02 -21.98 13.38
C GLU A 53 -7.16 -22.33 12.43
N LYS A 54 -6.91 -22.33 11.12
CA LYS A 54 -7.93 -22.61 10.09
C LYS A 54 -7.92 -24.06 9.60
N SER A 55 -6.94 -24.87 10.05
CA SER A 55 -6.74 -26.24 9.56
C SER A 55 -6.71 -26.32 8.03
N ALA A 56 -6.08 -25.33 7.39
CA ALA A 56 -6.06 -25.15 5.94
C ALA A 56 -4.63 -24.97 5.43
N GLN A 57 -4.34 -25.43 4.22
CA GLN A 57 -3.04 -25.18 3.57
C GLN A 57 -2.99 -23.76 2.98
N VAL A 58 -1.83 -23.12 3.04
CA VAL A 58 -1.57 -21.81 2.43
C VAL A 58 -0.54 -22.00 1.34
N ASP A 59 -0.99 -22.03 0.09
CA ASP A 59 -0.13 -22.29 -1.08
C ASP A 59 0.56 -21.04 -1.59
N GLU A 60 -0.14 -19.91 -1.54
CA GLU A 60 0.31 -18.63 -2.06
C GLU A 60 -0.02 -17.47 -1.11
N VAL A 61 0.76 -16.40 -1.18
CA VAL A 61 0.55 -15.16 -0.44
C VAL A 61 0.46 -13.95 -1.37
N VAL A 62 -0.40 -13.02 -0.98
CA VAL A 62 -0.40 -11.65 -1.48
C VAL A 62 0.17 -10.76 -0.38
N VAL A 63 1.12 -9.91 -0.75
CA VAL A 63 1.87 -9.05 0.18
C VAL A 63 1.73 -7.60 -0.25
N THR A 64 1.60 -6.70 0.72
CA THR A 64 1.57 -5.26 0.45
C THR A 64 2.95 -4.62 0.62
N VAL A 65 3.20 -3.56 -0.14
CA VAL A 65 4.40 -2.72 0.00
C VAL A 65 4.03 -1.24 0.00
N PRO A 66 4.78 -0.38 0.70
CA PRO A 66 4.64 1.07 0.60
C PRO A 66 4.79 1.56 -0.84
N LEU A 67 4.36 2.79 -1.09
CA LEU A 67 4.54 3.44 -2.39
C LEU A 67 6.01 3.81 -2.66
N GLU A 68 6.74 4.25 -1.64
CA GLU A 68 8.17 4.61 -1.69
C GLU A 68 9.07 3.41 -2.08
N GLU A 69 10.04 3.64 -2.97
CA GLU A 69 11.14 2.70 -3.32
C GLU A 69 10.65 1.28 -3.65
N ALA A 70 9.48 1.21 -4.30
CA ALA A 70 8.78 -0.04 -4.56
C ALA A 70 9.67 -1.07 -5.25
N ASP A 71 10.63 -0.71 -6.10
CA ASP A 71 11.44 -1.71 -6.83
C ASP A 71 12.45 -2.44 -5.94
N LEU A 72 13.13 -1.73 -5.04
CA LEU A 72 14.07 -2.34 -4.08
C LEU A 72 13.30 -3.14 -3.04
N LYS A 73 12.25 -2.54 -2.46
CA LYS A 73 11.39 -3.20 -1.49
C LYS A 73 10.67 -4.42 -2.10
N GLN A 74 10.22 -4.35 -3.35
CA GLN A 74 9.63 -5.50 -4.05
C GLN A 74 10.63 -6.64 -4.24
N LYS A 75 11.87 -6.34 -4.61
CA LYS A 75 12.93 -7.38 -4.74
C LYS A 75 13.18 -8.05 -3.39
N ALA A 76 13.33 -7.26 -2.32
CA ALA A 76 13.52 -7.75 -0.96
C ALA A 76 12.31 -8.58 -0.48
N THR A 77 11.08 -8.10 -0.72
CA THR A 77 9.84 -8.83 -0.39
C THR A 77 9.73 -10.15 -1.15
N LYS A 78 10.05 -10.17 -2.46
CA LYS A 78 10.11 -11.40 -3.26
C LYS A 78 11.10 -12.39 -2.66
N GLU A 79 12.27 -11.93 -2.24
CA GLU A 79 13.28 -12.77 -1.59
C GLU A 79 12.79 -13.30 -0.23
N ALA A 80 12.18 -12.46 0.60
CA ALA A 80 11.64 -12.85 1.90
C ALA A 80 10.54 -13.92 1.77
N VAL A 81 9.64 -13.77 0.79
CA VAL A 81 8.59 -14.76 0.49
C VAL A 81 9.20 -16.09 0.02
N LYS A 82 10.23 -16.03 -0.82
CA LYS A 82 10.96 -17.24 -1.23
C LYS A 82 11.62 -17.93 -0.02
N LYS A 83 12.24 -17.17 0.88
CA LYS A 83 12.87 -17.68 2.11
C LYS A 83 11.87 -18.22 3.13
N SER A 84 10.62 -17.76 3.11
CA SER A 84 9.56 -18.29 3.98
C SER A 84 9.00 -19.64 3.50
N GLY A 85 9.32 -20.06 2.27
CA GLY A 85 8.89 -21.34 1.71
C GLY A 85 7.47 -21.33 1.14
N THR A 86 6.92 -20.15 0.86
CA THR A 86 5.60 -19.99 0.19
C THR A 86 5.77 -19.34 -1.19
N GLN A 87 4.70 -19.33 -1.98
CA GLN A 87 4.71 -18.71 -3.31
C GLN A 87 4.12 -17.30 -3.25
N LEU A 88 4.78 -16.34 -3.90
CA LEU A 88 4.23 -15.00 -4.05
C LEU A 88 3.24 -14.97 -5.22
N ASN A 89 1.96 -14.71 -4.94
CA ASN A 89 0.95 -14.51 -5.98
C ASN A 89 1.10 -13.12 -6.61
N ARG A 90 1.08 -12.07 -5.78
CA ARG A 90 1.15 -10.67 -6.22
C ARG A 90 1.63 -9.76 -5.10
N ILE A 91 2.31 -8.68 -5.48
CA ILE A 91 2.58 -7.55 -4.60
C ILE A 91 1.59 -6.43 -4.92
N ILE A 92 1.01 -5.82 -3.89
CA ILE A 92 0.04 -4.72 -4.01
C ILE A 92 0.58 -3.49 -3.28
N ARG A 93 0.43 -2.31 -3.85
CA ARG A 93 0.79 -1.07 -3.14
C ARG A 93 -0.22 -0.79 -2.03
N GLU A 94 0.25 -0.47 -0.83
CA GLU A 94 -0.56 -0.22 0.37
C GLU A 94 -1.74 0.75 0.13
N PRO A 95 -1.53 1.96 -0.43
CA PRO A 95 -2.66 2.88 -0.63
C PRO A 95 -3.64 2.41 -1.72
N VAL A 96 -3.21 1.56 -2.67
CA VAL A 96 -4.10 0.94 -3.67
C VAL A 96 -4.99 -0.12 -3.02
N ALA A 97 -4.44 -0.89 -2.08
CA ALA A 97 -5.22 -1.81 -1.27
C ALA A 97 -6.28 -1.05 -0.47
N ALA A 98 -5.88 0.00 0.25
CA ALA A 98 -6.83 0.82 1.00
C ALA A 98 -7.97 1.40 0.11
N ALA A 99 -7.66 1.87 -1.09
CA ALA A 99 -8.66 2.30 -2.07
C ALA A 99 -9.64 1.17 -2.45
N ALA A 100 -9.16 -0.07 -2.60
CA ALA A 100 -10.00 -1.23 -2.89
C ALA A 100 -10.97 -1.56 -1.75
N TYR A 101 -10.52 -1.44 -0.51
CA TYR A 101 -11.40 -1.61 0.63
C TYR A 101 -12.46 -0.52 0.69
N TYR A 102 -12.07 0.76 0.56
CA TYR A 102 -13.01 1.87 0.49
C TYR A 102 -14.07 1.67 -0.60
N ALA A 103 -13.64 1.32 -1.83
CA ALA A 103 -14.55 1.10 -2.95
C ALA A 103 -15.56 -0.01 -2.66
N TYR A 104 -15.10 -1.11 -2.05
CA TYR A 104 -15.94 -2.25 -1.71
C TYR A 104 -16.98 -1.94 -0.63
N ILE A 105 -16.60 -1.25 0.45
CA ILE A 105 -17.53 -0.94 1.55
C ILE A 105 -18.56 0.12 1.16
N ARG A 106 -18.16 1.10 0.32
CA ARG A 106 -19.08 2.13 -0.17
C ARG A 106 -20.08 1.55 -1.15
N ASN A 107 -19.60 0.64 -2.01
CA ASN A 107 -20.37 -0.02 -3.06
C ASN A 107 -21.34 0.95 -3.78
N ASP A 108 -20.84 2.16 -4.06
CA ASP A 108 -21.63 3.22 -4.66
C ASP A 108 -21.56 3.08 -6.19
N LYS A 109 -22.67 3.35 -6.88
CA LYS A 109 -22.71 3.35 -8.35
C LYS A 109 -22.27 4.68 -8.95
N LYS A 110 -21.90 5.65 -8.12
CA LYS A 110 -21.37 6.94 -8.55
C LYS A 110 -19.87 6.87 -8.77
N GLN A 111 -19.39 7.66 -9.72
CA GLN A 111 -17.96 7.90 -9.86
C GLN A 111 -17.54 8.89 -8.78
N GLU A 112 -16.43 8.61 -8.10
CA GLU A 112 -15.84 9.49 -7.08
C GLU A 112 -14.33 9.59 -7.32
N ASN A 113 -13.78 10.80 -7.26
CA ASN A 113 -12.34 11.00 -7.13
C ASN A 113 -12.01 11.06 -5.64
N ILE A 114 -11.11 10.19 -5.17
CA ILE A 114 -10.73 10.12 -3.77
C ILE A 114 -9.22 10.27 -3.60
N LEU A 115 -8.82 10.84 -2.47
CA LEU A 115 -7.46 10.85 -1.99
C LEU A 115 -7.34 9.89 -0.80
N ILE A 116 -6.66 8.77 -0.98
CA ILE A 116 -6.22 7.91 0.13
C ILE A 116 -4.97 8.53 0.75
N CYS A 117 -4.97 8.71 2.06
CA CYS A 117 -3.80 9.02 2.85
C CYS A 117 -3.53 7.86 3.82
N ASP A 118 -2.54 7.05 3.50
CA ASP A 118 -2.06 5.97 4.36
C ASP A 118 -1.02 6.50 5.33
N LEU A 119 -1.42 6.64 6.59
CA LEU A 119 -0.62 7.19 7.67
C LEU A 119 -0.11 6.04 8.56
N GLY A 120 0.82 5.25 8.00
CA GLY A 120 1.48 4.14 8.69
C GLY A 120 2.46 4.58 9.77
N GLY A 121 3.12 3.62 10.41
CA GLY A 121 4.15 3.89 11.43
C GLY A 121 5.52 4.28 10.83
N GLY A 122 5.80 3.81 9.61
CA GLY A 122 7.07 4.01 8.92
C GLY A 122 7.03 5.07 7.82
N THR A 123 6.03 4.98 6.94
CA THR A 123 5.86 5.79 5.73
C THR A 123 4.51 6.49 5.75
N GLN A 124 4.39 7.56 4.96
CA GLN A 124 3.12 8.18 4.61
C GLN A 124 2.93 8.06 3.11
N ASP A 125 1.91 7.33 2.66
CA ASP A 125 1.65 7.11 1.25
C ASP A 125 0.32 7.75 0.85
N TYR A 126 0.32 8.45 -0.28
CA TYR A 126 -0.81 9.22 -0.77
C TYR A 126 -1.17 8.75 -2.17
N LEU A 127 -2.44 8.41 -2.38
CA LEU A 127 -2.95 8.00 -3.68
C LEU A 127 -4.18 8.80 -4.04
N LEU A 128 -4.06 9.60 -5.11
CA LEU A 128 -5.21 10.17 -5.80
C LEU A 128 -5.69 9.16 -6.85
N CYS A 129 -6.92 8.68 -6.68
CA CYS A 129 -7.52 7.73 -7.60
C CYS A 129 -8.98 8.04 -7.88
N LYS A 130 -9.46 7.57 -9.03
CA LYS A 130 -10.87 7.57 -9.38
C LYS A 130 -11.46 6.20 -9.15
N ILE A 131 -12.60 6.14 -8.48
CA ILE A 131 -13.43 4.94 -8.38
C ILE A 131 -14.59 5.08 -9.36
N ASP A 132 -14.75 4.10 -10.25
CA ASP A 132 -15.85 4.10 -11.20
C ASP A 132 -17.11 3.41 -10.63
N SER A 133 -18.22 3.48 -11.38
CA SER A 133 -19.51 2.90 -11.00
C SER A 133 -19.52 1.37 -10.86
N LYS A 134 -18.41 0.70 -11.20
CA LYS A 134 -18.20 -0.74 -11.05
C LYS A 134 -17.15 -1.04 -9.97
N ASN A 135 -16.82 -0.06 -9.12
CA ASN A 135 -15.79 -0.11 -8.09
C ASN A 135 -14.37 -0.38 -8.63
N ASN A 136 -14.10 -0.12 -9.91
CA ASN A 136 -12.73 -0.22 -10.41
C ASN A 136 -11.94 1.02 -9.99
N ILE A 137 -10.67 0.82 -9.66
CA ILE A 137 -9.77 1.89 -9.23
C ILE A 137 -8.89 2.31 -10.41
N GLU A 138 -8.98 3.57 -10.80
CA GLU A 138 -8.07 4.20 -11.75
C GLU A 138 -7.08 5.09 -10.99
N PHE A 139 -5.79 4.83 -11.17
CA PHE A 139 -4.72 5.65 -10.59
C PHE A 139 -4.60 6.98 -11.33
N LEU A 140 -4.58 8.10 -10.60
CA LEU A 140 -4.43 9.44 -11.20
C LEU A 140 -3.08 10.05 -10.85
N ASP A 141 -2.74 10.10 -9.56
CA ASP A 141 -1.46 10.64 -9.07
C ASP A 141 -1.13 10.03 -7.71
N SER A 142 0.11 10.17 -7.28
CA SER A 142 0.53 9.71 -5.96
C SER A 142 1.69 10.50 -5.41
N SER A 143 1.85 10.47 -4.09
CA SER A 143 3.04 10.99 -3.43
C SER A 143 3.35 10.16 -2.21
N TYR A 144 4.56 10.28 -1.69
CA TYR A 144 4.96 9.64 -0.45
C TYR A 144 5.86 10.59 0.35
N SER A 145 5.99 10.33 1.64
CA SER A 145 6.93 11.01 2.53
C SER A 145 7.64 9.99 3.43
N ASP A 146 8.97 10.05 3.41
CA ASP A 146 9.84 9.13 4.14
C ASP A 146 10.11 9.68 5.52
N LYS A 147 10.26 8.78 6.51
CA LYS A 147 10.61 9.14 7.90
C LYS A 147 9.60 10.07 8.58
N SER A 148 8.37 10.11 8.07
CA SER A 148 7.25 10.86 8.63
C SER A 148 6.09 9.95 9.02
N GLY A 149 6.27 8.66 9.30
CA GLY A 149 5.18 7.84 9.87
C GLY A 149 4.95 8.11 11.37
N GLY A 150 3.92 7.52 11.98
CA GLY A 150 3.62 7.68 13.41
C GLY A 150 4.78 7.32 14.36
N GLY A 151 5.71 6.48 13.91
CA GLY A 151 6.94 6.18 14.63
C GLY A 151 7.87 7.38 14.79
N TYR A 152 7.77 8.41 13.94
CA TYR A 152 8.46 9.68 14.15
C TYR A 152 7.94 10.40 15.40
N ILE A 153 6.62 10.38 15.63
CA ILE A 153 6.03 10.93 16.85
C ILE A 153 6.55 10.16 18.06
N ASP A 154 6.66 8.82 17.96
CA ASP A 154 7.23 7.99 19.02
C ASP A 154 8.71 8.28 19.26
N ASP A 155 9.49 8.45 18.20
CA ASP A 155 10.92 8.79 18.28
C ASP A 155 11.11 10.15 18.99
N GLU A 156 10.29 11.16 18.66
CA GLU A 156 10.36 12.49 19.29
C GLU A 156 9.94 12.49 20.76
N ILE A 157 8.87 11.76 21.11
CA ILE A 157 8.46 11.61 22.51
C ILE A 157 9.53 10.81 23.28
N ALA A 158 10.07 9.74 22.69
CA ALA A 158 11.12 8.91 23.29
C ALA A 158 12.39 9.71 23.57
N LYS A 159 12.84 10.55 22.64
CA LYS A 159 13.97 11.48 22.83
C LYS A 159 13.72 12.45 23.97
N LYS A 160 12.53 13.02 24.07
CA LYS A 160 12.15 13.90 25.19
C LYS A 160 12.18 13.17 26.53
N LEU A 161 11.68 11.93 26.59
CA LEU A 161 11.74 11.09 27.78
C LEU A 161 13.20 10.79 28.20
N ALA A 162 14.07 10.48 27.24
CA ALA A 162 15.50 10.28 27.50
C ALA A 162 16.16 11.54 28.05
N ASN A 163 15.92 12.69 27.41
CA ASN A 163 16.49 13.98 27.82
C ASN A 163 16.05 14.39 29.24
N GLN A 164 14.78 14.19 29.59
CA GLN A 164 14.28 14.43 30.95
C GLN A 164 14.92 13.50 31.99
N ALA A 165 15.34 12.30 31.58
CA ALA A 165 16.12 11.40 32.41
C ALA A 165 17.61 11.75 32.45
N GLY A 166 18.04 12.84 31.81
CA GLY A 166 19.44 13.25 31.72
C GLY A 166 20.27 12.31 30.86
N LYS A 167 19.65 11.65 29.87
CA LYS A 167 20.29 10.72 28.94
C LYS A 167 20.16 11.24 27.51
N ASP A 168 21.21 11.05 26.72
CA ASP A 168 21.13 11.23 25.27
C ASP A 168 20.53 9.97 24.64
N PHE A 169 19.43 10.13 23.89
CA PHE A 169 18.71 9.03 23.25
C PHE A 169 19.61 8.21 22.30
N GLU A 170 20.49 8.87 21.54
CA GLU A 170 21.34 8.17 20.57
C GLU A 170 22.40 7.30 21.24
N SER A 171 22.81 7.65 22.47
CA SER A 171 23.75 6.89 23.28
C SER A 171 23.14 5.66 23.96
N LEU A 172 21.81 5.48 23.90
CA LEU A 172 21.11 4.37 24.53
C LEU A 172 21.31 3.07 23.74
N TYR A 173 21.24 1.93 24.44
CA TYR A 173 21.16 0.63 23.78
C TYR A 173 19.83 0.50 23.01
N GLU A 174 19.81 -0.28 21.93
CA GLU A 174 18.61 -0.47 21.10
C GLU A 174 17.39 -1.00 21.86
N TYR A 175 17.62 -1.84 22.88
CA TYR A 175 16.56 -2.30 23.78
C TYR A 175 15.91 -1.14 24.56
N ASP A 176 16.71 -0.16 24.98
CA ASP A 176 16.25 0.99 25.76
C ASP A 176 15.51 1.99 24.87
N LYS A 177 16.02 2.23 23.66
CA LYS A 177 15.32 3.00 22.62
C LYS A 177 13.95 2.39 22.33
N THR A 178 13.92 1.07 22.12
CA THR A 178 12.69 0.29 21.90
C THR A 178 11.69 0.49 23.05
N TYR A 179 12.15 0.42 24.30
CA TYR A 179 11.30 0.61 25.47
C TYR A 179 10.69 2.02 25.51
N LEU A 180 11.48 3.06 25.26
CA LEU A 180 11.00 4.45 25.25
C LEU A 180 9.98 4.69 24.13
N LYS A 181 10.13 4.06 22.97
CA LYS A 181 9.14 4.10 21.89
C LYS A 181 7.81 3.45 22.31
N ILE A 182 7.84 2.28 22.97
CA ILE A 182 6.62 1.67 23.54
C ILE A 182 5.96 2.61 24.55
N ARG A 183 6.76 3.27 25.39
CA ARG A 183 6.24 4.22 26.37
C ARG A 183 5.59 5.44 25.71
N SER A 184 6.12 5.87 24.57
CA SER A 184 5.60 6.97 23.75
C SER A 184 4.22 6.66 23.18
N GLU A 185 4.00 5.45 22.66
CA GLU A 185 2.69 4.99 22.20
C GLU A 185 1.64 5.09 23.30
N ILE A 186 1.97 4.64 24.52
CA ILE A 186 1.07 4.74 25.68
C ILE A 186 0.73 6.19 26.02
N LEU A 187 1.70 7.10 25.89
CA LEU A 187 1.47 8.53 26.15
C LEU A 187 0.59 9.17 25.08
N LYS A 188 0.77 8.83 23.80
CA LYS A 188 -0.12 9.27 22.71
C LYS A 188 -1.55 8.84 22.95
N ILE A 189 -1.77 7.58 23.33
CA ILE A 189 -3.13 7.08 23.62
C ILE A 189 -3.76 7.85 24.79
N LYS A 190 -3.00 8.08 25.88
CA LYS A 190 -3.49 8.89 27.00
C LYS A 190 -3.87 10.32 26.60
N ALA A 191 -3.05 10.97 25.77
CA ALA A 191 -3.35 12.30 25.26
C ALA A 191 -4.62 12.31 24.39
N ASN A 192 -4.79 11.30 23.54
CA ASN A 192 -6.01 11.15 22.74
C ASN A 192 -7.25 10.97 23.62
N ASP A 193 -7.17 10.13 24.66
CA ASP A 193 -8.26 9.94 25.62
C ASP A 193 -8.61 11.26 26.32
N GLU A 194 -7.63 12.02 26.79
CA GLU A 194 -7.87 13.31 27.44
C GLU A 194 -8.60 14.31 26.54
N VAL A 195 -8.31 14.31 25.24
CA VAL A 195 -9.01 15.14 24.24
C VAL A 195 -10.43 14.64 24.02
N ARG A 196 -10.63 13.33 23.82
CA ARG A 196 -11.97 12.73 23.68
C ARG A 196 -12.86 13.04 24.88
N LEU A 197 -12.31 12.92 26.09
CA LEU A 197 -13.00 13.19 27.35
C LEU A 197 -13.39 14.65 27.56
N LYS A 198 -12.74 15.60 26.89
CA LYS A 198 -13.14 17.01 26.90
C LYS A 198 -14.28 17.30 25.92
N ASN A 199 -14.46 16.44 24.91
CA ASN A 199 -15.43 16.63 23.84
C ASN A 199 -16.73 15.83 24.05
N ASP A 200 -16.71 14.75 24.83
CA ASP A 200 -17.90 13.95 25.20
C ASP A 200 -18.33 14.16 26.68
N ASP A 201 -19.63 14.38 26.90
CA ASP A 201 -20.28 14.50 28.22
C ASP A 201 -20.10 13.24 29.11
N LEU A 202 -19.00 13.21 29.88
CA LEU A 202 -18.78 12.75 31.26
C LEU A 202 -19.55 11.58 31.94
N LYS A 203 -20.27 10.68 31.26
CA LYS A 203 -20.94 9.54 31.96
C LYS A 203 -20.39 8.14 31.70
N ASN A 204 -19.75 7.85 30.57
CA ASN A 204 -19.18 6.50 30.27
C ASN A 204 -17.63 6.44 30.31
N ALA A 205 -17.00 7.61 30.44
CA ALA A 205 -15.56 7.84 30.45
C ALA A 205 -14.78 7.11 31.54
N SER A 206 -15.33 7.07 32.77
CA SER A 206 -14.59 6.59 33.95
C SER A 206 -14.43 5.06 33.93
N GLU A 207 -15.45 4.35 33.43
CA GLU A 207 -15.48 2.89 33.35
C GLU A 207 -14.63 2.37 32.17
N LEU A 208 -14.67 3.06 31.03
CA LEU A 208 -13.75 2.84 29.91
C LEU A 208 -12.28 3.08 30.32
N LYS A 209 -12.00 4.20 31.01
CA LYS A 209 -10.65 4.51 31.53
C LYS A 209 -10.15 3.46 32.51
N LYS A 210 -11.02 2.95 33.40
CA LYS A 210 -10.65 1.93 34.40
C LYS A 210 -10.39 0.55 33.76
N ASN A 211 -11.23 0.14 32.81
CA ASN A 211 -11.08 -1.11 32.07
C ASN A 211 -9.88 -1.07 31.11
N PHE A 212 -9.62 0.08 30.49
CA PHE A 212 -8.45 0.28 29.63
C PHE A 212 -7.15 0.27 30.45
N LEU A 213 -7.09 0.99 31.58
CA LEU A 213 -5.89 1.00 32.44
C LEU A 213 -5.59 -0.38 33.05
N SER A 214 -6.60 -1.21 33.32
CA SER A 214 -6.36 -2.60 33.76
C SER A 214 -5.79 -3.43 32.62
N ARG A 215 -6.43 -3.39 31.43
CA ARG A 215 -5.96 -4.11 30.24
C ARG A 215 -4.54 -3.70 29.85
N LEU A 216 -4.21 -2.42 29.95
CA LEU A 216 -2.89 -1.91 29.59
C LEU A 216 -1.82 -2.32 30.61
N LYS A 217 -2.16 -2.40 31.90
CA LYS A 217 -1.28 -3.00 32.93
C LYS A 217 -1.06 -4.48 32.68
N ASP A 218 -2.10 -5.21 32.30
CA ASP A 218 -2.04 -6.64 31.99
C ASP A 218 -1.21 -6.88 30.72
N THR A 219 -1.44 -6.11 29.65
CA THR A 219 -0.64 -6.16 28.41
C THR A 219 0.81 -5.77 28.65
N LEU A 220 1.12 -4.78 29.50
CA LEU A 220 2.50 -4.44 29.84
C LEU A 220 3.19 -5.53 30.65
N LYS A 221 2.45 -6.21 31.53
CA LYS A 221 2.94 -7.34 32.32
C LYS A 221 3.16 -8.58 31.45
N GLU A 222 2.19 -8.93 30.61
CA GLU A 222 2.30 -9.99 29.61
C GLU A 222 3.38 -9.70 28.59
N THR A 223 3.51 -8.45 28.15
CA THR A 223 4.60 -8.03 27.26
C THR A 223 5.92 -8.24 27.98
N LYS A 224 6.11 -7.69 29.19
CA LYS A 224 7.33 -7.91 29.99
C LYS A 224 7.68 -9.39 30.18
N ASP A 225 6.69 -10.22 30.49
CA ASP A 225 6.88 -11.66 30.74
C ASP A 225 7.10 -12.47 29.47
N THR A 226 6.35 -12.20 28.40
CA THR A 226 6.46 -12.84 27.06
C THR A 226 7.75 -12.45 26.37
N VAL A 227 8.17 -11.20 26.53
CA VAL A 227 9.47 -10.68 26.09
C VAL A 227 10.60 -11.40 26.79
N LYS A 228 10.53 -11.51 28.12
CA LYS A 228 11.49 -12.30 28.90
C LYS A 228 11.51 -13.77 28.45
N GLN A 229 10.35 -14.39 28.26
CA GLN A 229 10.25 -15.82 27.90
C GLN A 229 10.69 -16.12 26.46
N LYS A 230 10.27 -15.32 25.48
CA LYS A 230 10.61 -15.57 24.07
C LYS A 230 12.05 -15.14 23.76
N LEU A 231 12.54 -14.02 24.30
CA LEU A 231 13.93 -13.59 24.05
C LEU A 231 14.96 -14.34 24.88
N SER A 232 14.61 -14.91 26.05
CA SER A 232 15.52 -15.85 26.75
C SER A 232 15.76 -17.14 25.95
N LYS A 233 14.80 -17.52 25.10
CA LYS A 233 14.89 -18.71 24.24
C LYS A 233 15.73 -18.50 22.98
N TYR A 234 15.77 -17.28 22.44
CA TYR A 234 16.54 -16.93 21.23
C TYR A 234 17.85 -16.18 21.52
N VAL A 235 18.01 -15.57 22.69
CA VAL A 235 19.13 -14.66 22.99
C VAL A 235 19.62 -14.83 24.43
N GLY A 236 19.84 -16.07 24.86
CA GLY A 236 20.29 -16.43 26.22
C GLY A 236 21.59 -15.77 26.71
N GLY A 237 22.34 -15.09 25.83
CA GLY A 237 23.54 -14.32 26.20
C GLY A 237 23.32 -12.81 26.40
N PHE A 238 22.23 -12.22 25.89
CA PHE A 238 22.09 -10.76 25.78
C PHE A 238 21.50 -10.12 27.06
N PHE A 239 20.81 -10.89 27.90
CA PHE A 239 20.17 -10.39 29.14
C PHE A 239 21.08 -10.34 30.36
N LYS A 240 22.37 -10.69 30.24
CA LYS A 240 23.32 -10.59 31.36
C LYS A 240 23.66 -9.13 31.75
N GLY A 241 23.02 -8.14 31.11
CA GLY A 241 23.34 -6.71 31.23
C GLY A 241 22.18 -5.77 31.53
N ILE A 242 20.98 -6.22 31.92
CA ILE A 242 19.99 -5.28 32.47
C ILE A 242 20.47 -4.86 33.86
N LYS A 243 21.21 -3.74 33.93
CA LYS A 243 21.69 -3.15 35.19
C LYS A 243 20.53 -2.66 36.03
N GLU A 244 20.66 -2.74 37.36
CA GLU A 244 19.72 -2.21 38.36
C GLU A 244 19.37 -0.73 38.17
N GLU A 245 20.24 0.03 37.51
CA GLU A 245 19.99 1.42 37.06
C GLU A 245 18.70 1.58 36.25
N PHE A 246 18.14 0.50 35.68
CA PHE A 246 16.92 0.57 34.87
C PHE A 246 15.62 0.54 35.66
N VAL A 247 15.62 0.11 36.93
CA VAL A 247 14.46 0.31 37.84
C VAL A 247 14.17 1.81 38.04
N PHE A 248 15.17 2.66 37.79
CA PHE A 248 15.05 4.12 37.82
C PHE A 248 14.02 4.67 36.81
N PHE A 249 13.92 4.10 35.61
CA PHE A 249 12.93 4.50 34.59
C PHE A 249 11.50 4.04 34.91
N PHE A 250 11.35 2.99 35.74
CA PHE A 250 10.04 2.44 36.13
C PHE A 250 9.32 3.29 37.19
N ASN A 251 10.08 4.04 38.01
CA ASN A 251 9.55 4.64 39.24
C ASN A 251 9.39 6.17 39.22
N LYS A 252 9.83 6.86 38.17
CA LYS A 252 9.40 8.24 37.96
C LYS A 252 8.02 8.21 37.29
N ASP A 253 7.03 8.72 38.00
CA ASP A 253 5.81 9.20 37.36
C ASP A 253 6.23 10.16 36.25
N VAL A 254 5.99 9.77 35.00
CA VAL A 254 6.09 10.67 33.84
C VAL A 254 4.86 11.58 33.93
N SER A 255 4.88 12.46 34.93
CA SER A 255 3.80 13.35 35.29
C SER A 255 3.91 14.68 34.56
N PHE A 256 4.30 14.72 33.28
CA PHE A 256 4.45 16.00 32.57
C PHE A 256 4.50 15.82 31.06
N PHE A 257 3.36 15.85 30.34
CA PHE A 257 3.29 16.21 28.90
C PHE A 257 1.88 16.61 28.39
N PRO A 258 1.02 17.34 29.12
CA PRO A 258 -0.33 17.63 28.60
C PRO A 258 -0.34 18.58 27.38
N GLN A 259 0.71 19.39 27.16
CA GLN A 259 0.76 20.36 26.02
C GLN A 259 1.74 19.96 24.90
N GLU A 260 2.82 19.24 25.20
CA GLU A 260 3.87 18.98 24.19
C GLU A 260 3.50 17.86 23.19
N ILE A 261 2.69 16.87 23.59
CA ILE A 261 2.23 15.82 22.66
C ILE A 261 1.33 16.40 21.55
N PRO A 262 0.35 17.27 21.87
CA PRO A 262 -0.33 18.08 20.86
C PRO A 262 0.63 18.81 19.92
N ASP A 263 1.65 19.51 20.44
CA ASP A 263 2.60 20.25 19.58
C ASP A 263 3.42 19.35 18.66
N ILE A 264 3.90 18.20 19.15
CA ILE A 264 4.62 17.22 18.32
C ILE A 264 3.67 16.66 17.25
N THR A 265 2.44 16.35 17.63
CA THR A 265 1.43 15.80 16.72
C THR A 265 0.98 16.82 15.68
N ASN A 266 0.87 18.11 16.05
CA ASN A 266 0.51 19.19 15.14
C ASN A 266 1.62 19.44 14.12
N ARG A 267 2.89 19.49 14.52
CA ARG A 267 4.02 19.59 13.57
C ARG A 267 4.04 18.42 12.58
N PHE A 268 3.67 17.23 13.04
CA PHE A 268 3.49 16.08 12.17
C PHE A 268 2.29 16.24 11.23
N GLY A 269 1.18 16.76 11.76
CA GLY A 269 0.00 17.13 10.99
C GLY A 269 0.30 18.13 9.88
N GLU A 270 1.13 19.14 10.13
CA GLU A 270 1.54 20.13 9.12
C GLU A 270 2.27 19.47 7.95
N VAL A 271 3.10 18.46 8.20
CA VAL A 271 3.76 17.70 7.12
C VAL A 271 2.73 16.97 6.27
N VAL A 272 1.76 16.29 6.91
CA VAL A 272 0.68 15.59 6.21
C VAL A 272 -0.18 16.57 5.41
N GLU A 273 -0.56 17.68 6.03
CA GLU A 273 -1.37 18.74 5.44
C GLU A 273 -0.70 19.32 4.20
N ASN A 274 0.58 19.70 4.31
CA ASN A 274 1.34 20.25 3.18
C ASN A 274 1.39 19.25 2.02
N LYS A 275 1.60 17.96 2.32
CA LYS A 275 1.65 16.93 1.29
C LYS A 275 0.32 16.71 0.59
N ILE A 276 -0.78 16.75 1.35
CA ILE A 276 -2.14 16.74 0.79
C ILE A 276 -2.32 17.97 -0.09
N LYS A 277 -2.04 19.18 0.42
CA LYS A 277 -2.18 20.45 -0.32
C LYS A 277 -1.37 20.46 -1.62
N ASP A 278 -0.14 19.96 -1.61
CA ASP A 278 0.70 19.84 -2.80
C ASP A 278 0.05 18.96 -3.87
N LEU A 279 -0.48 17.80 -3.46
CA LEU A 279 -1.23 16.91 -4.37
C LEU A 279 -2.51 17.56 -4.91
N LEU A 280 -3.26 18.25 -4.05
CA LEU A 280 -4.47 18.98 -4.46
C LEU A 280 -4.14 20.09 -5.48
N ASN A 281 -3.10 20.87 -5.21
CA ASN A 281 -2.68 21.99 -6.05
C ASN A 281 -2.17 21.51 -7.41
N LYS A 282 -1.38 20.42 -7.43
CA LYS A 282 -0.92 19.78 -8.68
C LYS A 282 -2.08 19.27 -9.53
N ASN A 283 -3.18 18.88 -8.90
CA ASN A 283 -4.35 18.29 -9.53
C ASN A 283 -5.58 19.21 -9.48
N ILE A 284 -5.39 20.53 -9.59
CA ILE A 284 -6.48 21.55 -9.46
C ILE A 284 -7.68 21.33 -10.40
N ASN A 285 -7.46 20.66 -11.54
CA ASN A 285 -8.50 20.35 -12.52
C ASN A 285 -9.34 19.11 -12.14
N ILE A 286 -8.95 18.39 -11.09
CA ILE A 286 -9.63 17.22 -10.58
C ILE A 286 -10.36 17.64 -9.31
N LYS A 287 -11.69 17.68 -9.36
CA LYS A 287 -12.49 17.82 -8.16
C LYS A 287 -12.33 16.55 -7.32
N ILE A 288 -11.74 16.67 -6.14
CA ILE A 288 -11.70 15.58 -5.16
C ILE A 288 -13.03 15.55 -4.41
N ASP A 289 -13.68 14.40 -4.42
CA ASP A 289 -14.94 14.21 -3.72
C ASP A 289 -14.70 13.83 -2.27
N ARG A 290 -13.64 13.07 -1.94
CA ARG A 290 -13.31 12.71 -0.54
C ARG A 290 -11.82 12.52 -0.27
N VAL A 291 -11.44 12.79 0.99
CA VAL A 291 -10.17 12.36 1.58
C VAL A 291 -10.44 11.20 2.55
N VAL A 292 -9.67 10.12 2.42
CA VAL A 292 -9.81 8.90 3.23
C VAL A 292 -8.52 8.68 3.99
N LEU A 293 -8.59 8.70 5.32
CA LEU A 293 -7.43 8.44 6.17
C LEU A 293 -7.42 6.97 6.61
N VAL A 294 -6.30 6.29 6.40
CA VAL A 294 -6.06 4.89 6.80
C VAL A 294 -4.71 4.76 7.51
N GLY A 295 -4.42 3.57 8.04
CA GLY A 295 -3.18 3.30 8.74
C GLY A 295 -3.24 3.66 10.22
N GLY A 296 -2.38 3.05 11.05
CA GLY A 296 -2.48 3.14 12.51
C GLY A 296 -2.44 4.57 13.05
N SER A 297 -1.64 5.46 12.43
CA SER A 297 -1.49 6.84 12.88
C SER A 297 -2.75 7.68 12.63
N SER A 298 -3.60 7.28 11.67
CA SER A 298 -4.88 7.97 11.41
C SER A 298 -5.89 7.85 12.56
N ASN A 299 -5.66 6.95 13.52
CA ASN A 299 -6.47 6.84 14.75
C ASN A 299 -6.07 7.89 15.81
N ASN A 300 -4.97 8.61 15.62
CA ASN A 300 -4.60 9.70 16.49
C ASN A 300 -5.58 10.87 16.30
N ILE A 301 -6.39 11.15 17.31
CA ILE A 301 -7.46 12.16 17.22
C ILE A 301 -6.90 13.57 17.03
N LEU A 302 -5.76 13.89 17.64
CA LEU A 302 -5.12 15.19 17.47
C LEU A 302 -4.65 15.38 16.03
N LEU A 303 -4.06 14.34 15.44
CA LEU A 303 -3.67 14.35 14.03
C LEU A 303 -4.88 14.46 13.11
N TYR A 304 -5.93 13.67 13.39
CA TYR A 304 -7.18 13.72 12.63
C TYR A 304 -7.80 15.12 12.65
N SER A 305 -7.97 15.71 13.84
CA SER A 305 -8.51 17.06 14.02
C SER A 305 -7.68 18.09 13.24
N HIS A 306 -6.36 18.08 13.41
CA HIS A 306 -5.47 19.01 12.71
C HIS A 306 -5.64 18.92 11.18
N ILE A 307 -5.62 17.73 10.60
CA ILE A 307 -5.77 17.56 9.15
C ILE A 307 -7.18 18.00 8.70
N SER A 308 -8.22 17.59 9.43
CA SER A 308 -9.60 17.87 9.06
C SER A 308 -9.97 19.36 9.13
N GLU A 309 -9.39 20.12 10.06
CA GLU A 309 -9.61 21.55 10.20
C GLU A 309 -8.89 22.38 9.12
N ASN A 310 -7.76 21.88 8.61
CA ASN A 310 -6.89 22.63 7.69
C ASN A 310 -7.02 22.22 6.21
N ILE A 311 -7.73 21.13 5.92
CA ILE A 311 -8.02 20.66 4.56
C ILE A 311 -9.49 20.90 4.24
N ASN A 312 -9.76 21.78 3.28
CA ASN A 312 -11.11 22.07 2.80
C ASN A 312 -11.62 20.97 1.85
N SER A 313 -11.95 19.80 2.37
CA SER A 313 -12.50 18.66 1.61
C SER A 313 -13.38 17.78 2.49
N ASP A 314 -14.30 17.04 1.89
CA ASP A 314 -15.10 16.05 2.62
C ASP A 314 -14.21 14.89 3.06
N PHE A 315 -14.26 14.55 4.36
CA PHE A 315 -13.55 13.38 4.89
C PHE A 315 -14.46 12.17 4.92
N TYR A 316 -13.90 11.00 4.59
CA TYR A 316 -14.56 9.73 4.82
C TYR A 316 -14.09 9.13 6.15
N GLU A 317 -15.05 8.86 7.02
CA GLU A 317 -14.82 8.17 8.28
C GLU A 317 -15.36 6.74 8.22
N PHE A 318 -14.47 5.78 8.50
CA PHE A 318 -14.89 4.40 8.74
C PHE A 318 -15.64 4.32 10.07
N ALA A 319 -16.63 3.43 10.13
CA ALA A 319 -17.45 3.22 11.31
C ALA A 319 -16.64 2.68 12.52
N ASN A 320 -15.55 1.96 12.26
CA ASN A 320 -14.67 1.40 13.29
C ASN A 320 -13.20 1.78 13.04
N GLU A 321 -12.45 2.12 14.09
CA GLU A 321 -10.99 2.34 14.06
C GLU A 321 -10.22 1.09 13.58
N ASP A 322 -10.77 -0.09 13.85
CA ASP A 322 -10.26 -1.36 13.35
C ASP A 322 -10.28 -1.41 11.82
N ASP A 323 -11.31 -0.84 11.19
CA ASP A 323 -11.40 -0.78 9.73
C ASP A 323 -10.35 0.18 9.13
N LYS A 324 -10.08 1.32 9.79
CA LYS A 324 -9.00 2.25 9.37
C LYS A 324 -7.64 1.58 9.36
N THR A 325 -7.41 0.72 10.36
CA THR A 325 -6.13 0.03 10.51
C THR A 325 -6.08 -1.09 9.47
N MET A 326 -7.10 -1.96 9.40
CA MET A 326 -7.15 -3.14 8.54
C MET A 326 -7.50 -2.87 7.07
N ALA A 327 -7.70 -1.62 6.66
CA ALA A 327 -8.11 -1.27 5.31
C ALA A 327 -7.18 -1.85 4.23
N ILE A 328 -5.87 -1.81 4.47
CA ILE A 328 -4.85 -2.37 3.57
C ILE A 328 -5.04 -3.89 3.46
N SER A 329 -5.09 -4.59 4.59
CA SER A 329 -5.39 -6.03 4.69
C SER A 329 -6.66 -6.44 3.94
N TYR A 330 -7.78 -5.76 4.19
CA TYR A 330 -9.03 -6.11 3.54
C TYR A 330 -9.00 -5.80 2.05
N GLY A 331 -8.41 -4.68 1.68
CA GLY A 331 -8.28 -4.23 0.31
C GLY A 331 -7.48 -5.16 -0.59
N ALA A 332 -6.29 -5.57 -0.13
CA ALA A 332 -5.46 -6.47 -0.92
C ALA A 332 -6.04 -7.89 -0.95
N SER A 333 -6.83 -8.29 0.07
CA SER A 333 -7.63 -9.52 0.01
C SER A 333 -8.69 -9.44 -1.09
N LEU A 334 -9.40 -8.32 -1.20
CA LEU A 334 -10.41 -8.11 -2.24
C LEU A 334 -9.81 -8.13 -3.65
N ILE A 335 -8.63 -7.52 -3.82
CA ILE A 335 -7.89 -7.58 -5.08
C ILE A 335 -7.46 -9.02 -5.39
N ALA A 336 -6.95 -9.76 -4.40
CA ALA A 336 -6.53 -11.16 -4.56
C ALA A 336 -7.69 -12.06 -5.02
N TYR A 337 -8.89 -11.85 -4.49
CA TYR A 337 -10.10 -12.58 -4.87
C TYR A 337 -10.80 -12.01 -6.13
N ASN A 338 -10.15 -11.10 -6.87
CA ASN A 338 -10.70 -10.44 -8.05
C ASN A 338 -12.08 -9.80 -7.80
N LYS A 339 -12.32 -9.30 -6.59
CA LYS A 339 -13.55 -8.58 -6.23
C LYS A 339 -13.49 -7.11 -6.63
N ILE A 340 -12.28 -6.57 -6.73
CA ILE A 340 -11.99 -5.20 -7.18
C ILE A 340 -10.88 -5.28 -8.23
N HIS A 341 -11.06 -4.55 -9.34
CA HIS A 341 -10.04 -4.47 -10.39
C HIS A 341 -9.34 -3.11 -10.34
N ILE A 342 -8.01 -3.17 -10.49
CA ILE A 342 -7.18 -1.99 -10.67
C ILE A 342 -7.04 -1.76 -12.17
N LYS A 343 -7.40 -0.57 -12.62
CA LYS A 343 -7.25 -0.10 -13.99
C LYS A 343 -5.91 0.61 -14.11
N GLU A 344 -4.91 -0.12 -14.58
CA GLU A 344 -3.59 0.43 -14.87
C GLU A 344 -3.58 1.02 -16.28
N LYS A 345 -3.07 2.24 -16.44
CA LYS A 345 -2.86 2.83 -17.77
C LYS A 345 -1.69 2.15 -18.46
N ILE A 346 -1.76 2.04 -19.78
CA ILE A 346 -0.65 1.49 -20.57
C ILE A 346 0.50 2.50 -20.67
N SER A 347 1.75 2.02 -20.69
CA SER A 347 2.96 2.86 -20.67
C SER A 347 3.29 3.50 -22.02
N LEU A 348 2.86 2.88 -23.12
CA LEU A 348 3.16 3.26 -24.50
C LEU A 348 1.90 3.36 -25.35
N ASN A 349 1.99 4.11 -26.45
CA ASN A 349 0.99 4.07 -27.49
C ASN A 349 1.25 2.87 -28.41
N PHE A 350 0.21 2.23 -28.94
CA PHE A 350 0.33 1.12 -29.88
C PHE A 350 -0.55 1.28 -31.11
N GLY A 351 -0.09 0.72 -32.21
CA GLY A 351 -0.78 0.80 -33.48
C GLY A 351 -0.31 -0.24 -34.46
N LEU A 352 -0.86 -0.17 -35.66
CA LEU A 352 -0.50 -1.04 -36.77
C LEU A 352 0.26 -0.25 -37.83
N TRP A 353 1.40 -0.77 -38.26
CA TRP A 353 2.14 -0.25 -39.40
C TRP A 353 1.76 -1.05 -40.65
N VAL A 354 1.22 -0.33 -41.63
CA VAL A 354 0.74 -0.91 -42.89
C VAL A 354 1.46 -0.26 -44.06
N VAL A 355 1.93 -1.08 -44.98
CA VAL A 355 2.46 -0.64 -46.28
C VAL A 355 1.35 -0.69 -47.32
N ALA A 356 0.96 0.46 -47.86
CA ALA A 356 -0.10 0.57 -48.86
C ALA A 356 0.38 0.20 -50.27
N LYS A 357 -0.56 -0.04 -51.19
CA LYS A 357 -0.27 -0.15 -52.64
C LYS A 357 0.38 1.18 -53.08
N LYS A 358 1.66 1.12 -53.49
CA LYS A 358 2.62 2.22 -53.81
C LYS A 358 3.75 2.44 -52.78
N GLY A 359 3.87 1.59 -51.76
CA GLY A 359 4.98 1.69 -50.79
C GLY A 359 4.82 2.84 -49.79
N VAL A 360 3.65 3.47 -49.75
CA VAL A 360 3.34 4.49 -48.74
C VAL A 360 3.10 3.79 -47.42
N GLU A 361 3.94 4.11 -46.44
CA GLU A 361 3.85 3.62 -45.08
C GLU A 361 2.88 4.45 -44.25
N LYS A 362 2.04 3.78 -43.46
CA LYS A 362 1.09 4.45 -42.59
C LYS A 362 0.92 3.71 -41.27
N VAL A 363 0.95 4.47 -40.19
CA VAL A 363 0.62 4.00 -38.85
C VAL A 363 -0.85 4.27 -38.54
N PHE A 364 -1.54 3.26 -38.06
CA PHE A 364 -2.91 3.32 -37.56
C PHE A 364 -2.87 3.19 -36.04
N PRO A 365 -2.93 4.31 -35.29
CA PRO A 365 -2.96 4.26 -33.84
C PRO A 365 -4.25 3.59 -33.35
N LEU A 366 -4.12 2.71 -32.37
CA LEU A 366 -5.24 1.97 -31.77
C LEU A 366 -5.30 2.16 -30.27
N LEU A 367 -4.16 2.04 -29.59
CA LEU A 367 -4.06 2.24 -28.15
C LEU A 367 -3.17 3.46 -27.87
N SER A 368 -3.53 4.18 -26.83
CA SER A 368 -2.79 5.34 -26.32
C SER A 368 -2.57 5.20 -24.82
N LYS A 369 -1.69 6.02 -24.24
CA LYS A 369 -1.49 6.09 -22.77
C LYS A 369 -2.75 6.40 -21.96
N ASN A 370 -3.85 6.81 -22.61
CA ASN A 370 -5.15 7.00 -21.96
C ASN A 370 -5.97 5.70 -21.83
N ASN A 371 -5.57 4.63 -22.53
CA ASN A 371 -6.20 3.33 -22.43
C ASN A 371 -5.62 2.51 -21.26
N PHE A 372 -6.40 1.52 -20.82
CA PHE A 372 -6.01 0.66 -19.70
C PHE A 372 -5.48 -0.71 -20.16
N VAL A 373 -4.65 -1.33 -19.33
CA VAL A 373 -4.28 -2.74 -19.45
C VAL A 373 -5.58 -3.58 -19.43
N GLY A 374 -5.70 -4.51 -20.38
CA GLY A 374 -6.89 -5.31 -20.61
C GLY A 374 -7.97 -4.64 -21.48
N GLU A 375 -7.83 -3.36 -21.82
CA GLU A 375 -8.77 -2.68 -22.71
C GLU A 375 -8.55 -3.09 -24.17
N LYS A 376 -9.63 -3.59 -24.80
CA LYS A 376 -9.63 -3.99 -26.21
C LYS A 376 -10.08 -2.84 -27.09
N VAL A 377 -9.19 -2.37 -27.97
CA VAL A 377 -9.53 -1.35 -28.98
C VAL A 377 -9.51 -1.95 -30.37
N VAL A 378 -10.64 -1.84 -31.07
CA VAL A 378 -10.83 -2.33 -32.45
C VAL A 378 -10.59 -1.21 -33.45
N SER A 379 -9.92 -1.52 -34.55
CA SER A 379 -9.67 -0.58 -35.64
C SER A 379 -10.98 -0.04 -36.22
N SER A 380 -11.02 1.28 -36.45
CA SER A 380 -12.16 1.94 -37.09
C SER A 380 -12.23 1.64 -38.59
N LYS A 381 -11.10 1.27 -39.20
CA LYS A 381 -10.97 0.93 -40.62
C LYS A 381 -10.56 -0.53 -40.77
N ALA A 382 -11.21 -1.22 -41.70
CA ALA A 382 -10.77 -2.53 -42.13
C ALA A 382 -9.63 -2.42 -43.15
N LEU A 383 -8.67 -3.34 -43.05
CA LEU A 383 -7.60 -3.52 -44.02
C LEU A 383 -8.01 -4.58 -45.05
N LYS A 384 -7.55 -4.42 -46.29
CA LYS A 384 -7.72 -5.46 -47.32
C LYS A 384 -6.69 -6.57 -47.05
N ALA A 385 -7.17 -7.81 -47.06
CA ALA A 385 -6.33 -9.00 -46.99
C ALA A 385 -6.34 -9.73 -48.33
N LYS A 386 -5.27 -10.48 -48.62
CA LYS A 386 -5.15 -11.34 -49.79
C LYS A 386 -5.91 -12.65 -49.52
N ASN A 387 -6.83 -13.00 -50.42
CA ASN A 387 -7.44 -14.33 -50.45
C ASN A 387 -6.39 -15.34 -50.93
N ASN A 388 -6.19 -16.43 -50.18
CA ASN A 388 -5.20 -17.49 -50.45
C ASN A 388 -3.74 -17.03 -50.45
N GLY A 389 -3.24 -16.62 -49.27
CA GLY A 389 -1.83 -16.36 -49.01
C GLY A 389 -1.59 -15.87 -47.57
N ALA A 390 -0.34 -15.89 -47.12
CA ALA A 390 0.04 -15.30 -45.84
C ALA A 390 -0.14 -13.78 -45.88
N ASN A 391 -0.90 -13.24 -44.93
CA ASN A 391 -1.00 -11.82 -44.68
C ASN A 391 -0.10 -11.48 -43.50
N ARG A 392 0.57 -10.32 -43.54
CA ARG A 392 1.44 -9.87 -42.46
C ARG A 392 1.00 -8.48 -42.01
N ILE A 393 1.02 -8.26 -40.71
CA ILE A 393 0.78 -6.95 -40.10
C ILE A 393 1.90 -6.65 -39.09
N SER A 394 2.51 -5.47 -39.20
CA SER A 394 3.48 -4.98 -38.24
C SER A 394 2.75 -4.23 -37.12
N VAL A 395 3.15 -4.50 -35.88
CA VAL A 395 2.69 -3.79 -34.68
C VAL A 395 3.79 -2.84 -34.26
N VAL A 396 3.42 -1.61 -33.94
CA VAL A 396 4.36 -0.56 -33.52
C VAL A 396 4.01 -0.02 -32.14
N SER A 397 5.02 0.48 -31.44
CA SER A 397 4.87 1.29 -30.24
C SER A 397 5.59 2.64 -30.36
N TRP A 398 5.13 3.64 -29.62
CA TRP A 398 5.82 4.93 -29.49
C TRP A 398 5.47 5.67 -28.21
N ASN A 399 6.32 6.63 -27.86
CA ASN A 399 6.09 7.62 -26.81
C ASN A 399 5.66 8.95 -27.44
N GLU A 400 4.91 9.79 -26.72
CA GLU A 400 4.47 11.11 -27.21
C GLU A 400 5.66 12.04 -27.53
N ASN A 401 6.82 11.80 -26.90
CA ASN A 401 8.03 12.61 -27.04
C ASN A 401 9.03 12.06 -28.10
N VAL A 402 8.70 10.99 -28.82
CA VAL A 402 9.58 10.38 -29.82
C VAL A 402 8.99 10.59 -31.21
N GLU A 403 9.79 11.08 -32.15
CA GLU A 403 9.32 11.49 -33.49
C GLU A 403 8.82 10.32 -34.36
N GLU A 404 9.26 9.08 -34.12
CA GLU A 404 8.92 7.95 -35.00
C GLU A 404 8.50 6.66 -34.25
N PRO A 405 7.41 6.00 -34.68
CA PRO A 405 7.01 4.68 -34.18
C PRO A 405 8.01 3.57 -34.47
N LYS A 406 8.24 2.70 -33.48
CA LYS A 406 9.16 1.55 -33.56
C LYS A 406 8.38 0.26 -33.76
N GLU A 407 8.77 -0.57 -34.73
CA GLU A 407 8.19 -1.91 -34.88
C GLU A 407 8.59 -2.79 -33.70
N ILE A 408 7.58 -3.37 -33.02
CA ILE A 408 7.76 -4.26 -31.88
C ILE A 408 7.48 -5.73 -32.22
N GLY A 409 6.97 -5.98 -33.43
CA GLY A 409 6.85 -7.31 -33.97
C GLY A 409 5.81 -7.40 -35.07
N THR A 410 5.71 -8.59 -35.67
CA THR A 410 4.79 -8.85 -36.76
C THR A 410 3.96 -10.09 -36.53
N VAL A 411 2.71 -10.01 -36.95
CA VAL A 411 1.76 -11.12 -36.92
C VAL A 411 1.50 -11.57 -38.35
N GLU A 412 1.67 -12.85 -38.60
CA GLU A 412 1.25 -13.50 -39.84
C GLU A 412 -0.07 -14.23 -39.63
N PHE A 413 -1.01 -14.03 -40.56
CA PHE A 413 -2.34 -14.60 -40.47
C PHE A 413 -2.86 -15.02 -41.86
N SER A 414 -3.77 -16.00 -41.85
CA SER A 414 -4.47 -16.47 -43.04
C SER A 414 -5.96 -16.21 -42.91
N ILE A 415 -6.62 -15.97 -44.03
CA ILE A 415 -8.07 -15.71 -44.08
C ILE A 415 -8.76 -16.66 -45.05
N SER A 416 -10.02 -17.00 -44.76
CA SER A 416 -10.84 -17.78 -45.68
C SER A 416 -11.19 -16.96 -46.92
N SER A 417 -11.56 -17.64 -48.01
CA SER A 417 -11.92 -17.01 -49.29
C SER A 417 -13.11 -16.03 -49.21
N GLU A 418 -13.94 -16.15 -48.18
CA GLU A 418 -15.13 -15.32 -47.96
C GLU A 418 -14.82 -13.98 -47.26
N VAL A 419 -13.69 -13.90 -46.57
CA VAL A 419 -13.26 -12.70 -45.86
C VAL A 419 -12.50 -11.79 -46.82
N LYS A 420 -13.02 -10.59 -47.10
CA LYS A 420 -12.34 -9.62 -47.99
C LYS A 420 -11.68 -8.47 -47.25
N LYS A 421 -12.07 -8.28 -45.98
CA LYS A 421 -11.72 -7.16 -45.13
C LYS A 421 -11.52 -7.67 -43.72
N VAL A 422 -10.44 -7.21 -43.08
CA VAL A 422 -10.06 -7.62 -41.73
C VAL A 422 -9.96 -6.37 -40.86
N TYR A 423 -10.64 -6.40 -39.73
CA TYR A 423 -10.40 -5.46 -38.63
C TYR A 423 -9.41 -6.08 -37.66
N PHE A 424 -8.73 -5.23 -36.92
CA PHE A 424 -7.78 -5.68 -35.91
C PHE A 424 -8.15 -5.06 -34.58
N SER A 425 -8.00 -5.80 -33.50
CA SER A 425 -7.93 -5.20 -32.17
C SER A 425 -6.61 -5.45 -31.50
N LEU A 426 -6.22 -4.48 -30.69
CA LEU A 426 -5.10 -4.58 -29.77
C LEU A 426 -5.63 -4.52 -28.33
N THR A 427 -5.01 -5.32 -27.47
CA THR A 427 -5.22 -5.31 -26.01
C THR A 427 -3.87 -5.51 -25.34
N VAL A 428 -3.42 -4.58 -24.50
CA VAL A 428 -2.23 -4.81 -23.67
C VAL A 428 -2.62 -5.77 -22.54
N LEU A 429 -1.96 -6.91 -22.42
CA LEU A 429 -2.26 -7.90 -21.38
C LEU A 429 -1.45 -7.65 -20.11
N ASN A 430 -0.22 -7.17 -20.26
CA ASN A 430 0.70 -6.75 -19.19
C ASN A 430 1.84 -5.90 -19.80
N GLU A 431 2.84 -5.54 -18.99
CA GLU A 431 3.97 -4.67 -19.35
C GLU A 431 4.71 -5.05 -20.64
N ASN A 432 4.73 -6.34 -21.02
CA ASN A 432 5.51 -6.83 -22.16
C ASN A 432 4.72 -7.70 -23.13
N LYS A 433 3.39 -7.72 -23.02
CA LYS A 433 2.54 -8.62 -23.82
C LYS A 433 1.31 -7.91 -24.38
N LEU A 434 1.10 -8.09 -25.68
CA LEU A 434 -0.06 -7.62 -26.43
C LEU A 434 -0.84 -8.80 -26.99
N MET A 435 -2.17 -8.72 -26.93
CA MET A 435 -3.06 -9.55 -27.72
C MET A 435 -3.49 -8.80 -28.96
N ILE A 436 -3.38 -9.46 -30.10
CA ILE A 436 -3.83 -9.00 -31.41
C ILE A 436 -4.91 -9.96 -31.89
N GLU A 437 -6.09 -9.44 -32.17
CA GLU A 437 -7.17 -10.24 -32.76
C GLU A 437 -7.49 -9.75 -34.16
N CYS A 438 -7.58 -10.68 -35.10
CA CYS A 438 -8.10 -10.47 -36.43
C CYS A 438 -9.61 -10.74 -36.40
N LEU A 439 -10.39 -9.79 -36.92
CA LEU A 439 -11.83 -9.87 -36.97
C LEU A 439 -12.32 -9.73 -38.43
N ASP A 440 -13.34 -10.50 -38.80
CA ASP A 440 -13.93 -10.41 -40.13
C ASP A 440 -14.76 -9.13 -40.33
N GLN A 441 -15.38 -9.00 -41.51
CA GLN A 441 -16.25 -7.88 -41.85
C GLN A 441 -17.51 -7.73 -40.96
N LYS A 442 -17.90 -8.77 -40.21
CA LYS A 442 -18.96 -8.75 -39.20
C LYS A 442 -18.41 -8.57 -37.78
N LYS A 443 -17.11 -8.31 -37.63
CA LYS A 443 -16.37 -8.21 -36.35
C LYS A 443 -16.34 -9.52 -35.54
N GLN A 444 -16.48 -10.66 -36.20
CA GLN A 444 -16.30 -11.97 -35.57
C GLN A 444 -14.82 -12.37 -35.57
N LEU A 445 -14.37 -13.00 -34.47
CA LEU A 445 -12.99 -13.44 -34.31
C LEU A 445 -12.62 -14.50 -35.35
N ILE A 446 -11.55 -14.25 -36.10
CA ILE A 446 -11.00 -15.18 -37.10
C ILE A 446 -9.54 -15.56 -36.83
N GLY A 447 -8.88 -14.88 -35.89
CA GLY A 447 -7.55 -15.25 -35.42
C GLY A 447 -7.16 -14.43 -34.20
N ASN A 448 -6.37 -15.00 -33.29
CA ASN A 448 -5.84 -14.34 -32.11
C ASN A 448 -4.36 -14.68 -31.94
N TYR A 449 -3.57 -13.68 -31.59
CA TYR A 449 -2.12 -13.76 -31.57
C TYR A 449 -1.60 -13.01 -30.36
N GLU A 450 -0.68 -13.62 -29.62
CA GLU A 450 0.04 -12.96 -28.55
C GLU A 450 1.40 -12.50 -29.06
N LEU A 451 1.73 -11.23 -28.83
CA LEU A 451 3.02 -10.65 -29.12
C LEU A 451 3.71 -10.27 -27.82
N VAL A 452 4.87 -10.86 -27.57
CA VAL A 452 5.77 -10.46 -26.48
C VAL A 452 6.76 -9.45 -27.05
N TYR A 453 6.91 -8.29 -26.38
CA TYR A 453 7.78 -7.21 -26.82
C TYR A 453 8.66 -6.73 -25.66
N SER A 454 9.86 -6.25 -25.96
CA SER A 454 10.70 -5.54 -24.99
C SER A 454 10.56 -4.04 -25.22
N GLU A 455 10.40 -3.26 -24.15
CA GLU A 455 10.42 -1.78 -24.21
C GLU A 455 11.70 -1.25 -24.92
#